data_AF-M5JTK4-F1
#
_entry.id   AF-M5JTK4-F1
#
_cell.length_a   1.000
_cell.length_b   1.000
_cell.length_c   1.000
_cell.angle_alpha   90.00
_cell.angle_beta   90.00
_cell.angle_gamma   90.00
#
_symmetry.space_group_name_H-M   'P 1'
#
loop_
_entity.id
_entity.type
_entity.pdbx_description
1 polymer ?
#
loop_
_entity_poly.entity_id
_entity_poly.type
_entity_poly.pdbx_seq_one_letter_code
_entity_poly.pdbx_strand_id
1 'polypeptide(L)' 'MTVDVNKIAAEAVRTANDIEAVLQGRDTAASYMALAMVIGAAEAKAEEPDLHGLMRIITQQAFYTFLDARKGARNE' A
#
# COMPACT_ATOMS: atom_id res chain seq x y z
N MET A 1 -16.90 -15.49 -11.18
CA MET A 1 -15.46 -15.45 -11.50
C MET A 1 -14.72 -15.57 -10.18
N THR A 2 -14.08 -16.70 -9.87
CA THR A 2 -13.34 -16.86 -8.62
C THR A 2 -12.07 -16.01 -8.71
N VAL A 3 -12.03 -14.96 -7.90
CA VAL A 3 -10.84 -14.11 -7.76
C VAL A 3 -9.73 -14.95 -7.14
N ASP A 4 -8.61 -15.10 -7.84
CA ASP A 4 -7.44 -15.78 -7.30
C ASP A 4 -6.72 -14.83 -6.32
N VAL A 5 -7.04 -15.01 -5.04
CA VAL A 5 -6.49 -14.22 -3.93
C VAL A 5 -4.96 -14.30 -3.88
N ASN A 6 -4.38 -15.44 -4.24
CA ASN A 6 -2.92 -15.61 -4.24
C ASN A 6 -2.27 -14.79 -5.36
N LYS A 7 -2.92 -14.73 -6.53
CA LYS A 7 -2.46 -13.90 -7.65
C LYS A 7 -2.49 -12.41 -7.28
N ILE A 8 -3.58 -11.95 -6.68
CA ILE A 8 -3.70 -10.55 -6.22
C ILE A 8 -2.63 -10.21 -5.19
N ALA A 9 -2.41 -11.09 -4.21
CA ALA A 9 -1.37 -10.89 -3.20
C ALA A 9 0.03 -10.78 -3.83
N ALA A 10 0.35 -11.64 -4.79
CA ALA A 10 1.63 -11.59 -5.50
C ALA A 10 1.80 -10.32 -6.35
N GLU A 11 0.72 -9.85 -6.99
CA GLU A 11 0.71 -8.58 -7.72
C GLU A 11 0.87 -7.38 -6.79
N ALA A 12 0.22 -7.38 -5.63
CA ALA A 12 0.37 -6.34 -4.62
C ALA A 12 1.81 -6.23 -4.12
N VAL A 13 2.48 -7.36 -3.84
CA VAL A 13 3.91 -7.37 -3.42
C VAL A 13 4.81 -6.82 -4.52
N ARG A 14 4.63 -7.24 -5.78
CA ARG A 14 5.43 -6.71 -6.90
C ARG A 14 5.25 -5.20 -7.04
N THR A 15 4.00 -4.74 -6.97
CA THR A 15 3.66 -3.32 -7.07
C THR A 15 4.29 -2.51 -5.92
N ALA A 16 4.30 -3.05 -4.70
CA ALA A 16 4.94 -2.40 -3.56
C ALA A 16 6.45 -2.21 -3.78
N ASN A 17 7.14 -3.24 -4.31
CA ASN A 17 8.57 -3.16 -4.62
C ASN A 17 8.86 -2.12 -5.73
N ASP A 18 8.02 -2.08 -6.78
CA ASP A 18 8.17 -1.09 -7.86
C ASP A 18 7.97 0.34 -7.33
N ILE A 19 7.01 0.54 -6.43
CA ILE A 19 6.79 1.82 -5.75
C ILE A 19 8.03 2.17 -4.91
N GLU A 20 8.55 1.25 -4.10
CA GLU A 20 9.74 1.49 -3.28
C GLU A 20 10.94 1.95 -4.12
N ALA A 21 11.19 1.28 -5.26
CA ALA A 21 12.26 1.64 -6.18
C ALA A 21 12.11 3.06 -6.75
N VAL A 22 10.88 3.48 -7.08
CA VAL A 22 10.60 4.84 -7.60
C VAL A 22 10.79 5.92 -6.52
N LEU A 23 10.52 5.57 -5.26
CA LEU A 23 10.61 6.48 -4.12
C LEU A 23 12.04 6.56 -3.55
N GLN A 24 12.95 5.67 -3.95
CA GLN A 24 14.32 5.65 -3.46
C GLN A 24 15.03 7.00 -3.65
N GLY A 25 15.61 7.54 -2.56
CA GLY A 25 16.35 8.80 -2.55
C GLY A 25 15.47 10.06 -2.56
N ARG A 26 14.14 9.93 -2.56
CA ARG A 26 13.21 11.06 -2.38
C ARG A 26 12.96 11.32 -0.89
N ASP A 27 12.48 12.52 -0.60
CA ASP A 27 11.99 12.82 0.75
C ASP A 27 10.82 11.91 1.12
N THR A 28 10.89 11.34 2.33
CA THR A 28 9.92 10.36 2.82
C THR A 28 8.53 10.95 2.96
N ALA A 29 8.41 12.17 3.50
CA ALA A 29 7.12 12.82 3.69
C ALA A 29 6.48 13.18 2.34
N ALA A 30 7.26 13.71 1.41
CA ALA A 30 6.83 13.98 0.04
C ALA A 30 6.36 12.71 -0.68
N SER A 31 7.05 11.60 -0.48
CA SER A 31 6.71 10.30 -1.06
C SER A 31 5.35 9.79 -0.56
N TYR A 32 5.09 9.87 0.75
CA TYR A 32 3.79 9.48 1.30
C TYR A 32 2.66 10.42 0.88
N MET A 33 2.92 11.74 0.79
CA MET A 33 1.94 12.68 0.24
C MET A 33 1.59 12.36 -1.22
N ALA A 34 2.58 12.03 -2.04
CA ALA A 34 2.34 11.64 -3.43
C ALA A 34 1.48 10.37 -3.53
N LEU A 35 1.74 9.36 -2.70
CA LEU A 35 0.90 8.15 -2.65
C LEU A 35 -0.55 8.48 -2.24
N ALA A 36 -0.74 9.36 -1.26
CA ALA A 36 -2.07 9.81 -0.85
C ALA A 36 -2.83 10.53 -1.99
N MET A 37 -2.12 11.35 -2.80
CA MET A 37 -2.71 11.99 -3.98
C MET A 37 -3.17 10.98 -5.02
N VAL A 38 -2.36 9.94 -5.29
CA VAL A 38 -2.70 8.86 -6.22
C VAL A 38 -3.93 8.09 -5.74
N ILE A 39 -3.97 7.71 -4.47
CA ILE A 39 -5.12 7.01 -3.85
C ILE A 39 -6.39 7.84 -3.99
N GLY A 40 -6.35 9.11 -3.59
CA GLY A 40 -7.51 10.00 -3.68
C GLY A 40 -8.01 10.20 -5.12
N ALA A 41 -7.09 10.34 -6.08
CA ALA A 41 -7.44 10.50 -7.49
C ALA A 41 -7.99 9.21 -8.13
N ALA A 42 -7.54 8.03 -7.68
CA ALA A 42 -8.07 6.75 -8.11
C ALA A 42 -9.47 6.51 -7.54
N GLU A 43 -9.66 6.74 -6.25
CA GLU A 43 -10.93 6.56 -5.56
C GLU A 43 -12.02 7.48 -6.09
N ALA A 44 -11.68 8.74 -6.40
CA ALA A 44 -12.61 9.69 -7.02
C ALA A 44 -13.14 9.24 -8.40
N LYS A 45 -12.53 8.23 -9.02
CA LYS A 45 -12.94 7.66 -10.32
C LYS A 45 -13.65 6.31 -10.19
N ALA A 46 -13.80 5.78 -8.97
CA ALA A 46 -14.49 4.52 -8.74
C ALA A 46 -15.99 4.65 -9.05
N GLU A 47 -16.63 3.53 -9.41
CA GLU A 47 -18.08 3.47 -9.63
C GLU A 47 -18.85 3.77 -8.33
N GLU A 48 -18.32 3.30 -7.19
CA GLU A 48 -18.84 3.55 -5.84
C GLU A 48 -17.69 4.03 -4.93
N PRO A 49 -17.42 5.35 -4.85
CA PRO A 49 -16.33 5.87 -4.02
C PRO A 49 -16.58 5.72 -2.51
N ASP A 50 -15.68 5.04 -1.81
CA ASP A 50 -15.56 4.95 -0.35
C ASP A 50 -14.10 5.09 0.11
N LEU A 51 -13.62 6.34 0.09
CA LEU A 51 -12.27 6.67 0.55
C LEU A 51 -12.04 6.29 2.02
N HIS A 52 -13.06 6.41 2.89
CA HIS A 52 -12.90 6.11 4.31
C HIS A 52 -12.72 4.60 4.56
N GLY A 53 -13.50 3.77 3.88
CA GLY A 53 -13.34 2.31 3.89
C GLY A 53 -11.97 1.89 3.36
N LEU A 54 -11.54 2.45 2.23
CA LEU A 54 -10.22 2.16 1.66
C LEU A 54 -9.08 2.56 2.60
N MET A 55 -9.12 3.76 3.17
CA MET A 55 -8.08 4.25 4.10
C MET A 55 -7.99 3.40 5.38
N ARG A 56 -9.11 2.84 5.85
CA ARG A 56 -9.11 1.89 6.97
C ARG A 56 -8.32 0.63 6.62
N ILE A 57 -8.54 0.06 5.44
CA ILE A 57 -7.82 -1.14 4.96
C ILE A 57 -6.32 -0.84 4.80
N ILE A 58 -5.97 0.28 4.18
CA ILE A 58 -4.58 0.73 3.99
C ILE A 58 -3.87 0.87 5.33
N THR A 59 -4.50 1.54 6.30
CA THR A 59 -3.92 1.74 7.65
C THR A 59 -3.68 0.39 8.35
N GLN A 60 -4.63 -0.53 8.26
CA GLN A 60 -4.51 -1.86 8.85
C GLN A 60 -3.36 -2.66 8.21
N GLN A 61 -3.24 -2.64 6.87
CA GLN A 61 -2.16 -3.33 6.16
C GLN A 61 -0.79 -2.72 6.49
N ALA A 62 -0.68 -1.39 6.54
CA ALA A 62 0.54 -0.70 6.94
C ALA A 62 0.97 -1.08 8.37
N PHE A 63 0.02 -1.16 9.29
CA PHE A 63 0.27 -1.58 10.67
C PHE A 63 0.81 -3.01 10.76
N TYR A 64 0.18 -3.98 10.08
CA TYR A 64 0.67 -5.35 10.08
C TYR A 64 2.05 -5.48 9.46
N THR A 65 2.28 -4.80 8.33
CA THR A 65 3.60 -4.78 7.67
C THR A 65 4.68 -4.21 8.59
N PHE A 66 4.37 -3.13 9.32
CA PHE A 66 5.27 -2.56 10.33
C PHE A 66 5.57 -3.55 11.45
N LEU A 67 4.55 -4.24 11.99
CA LEU A 67 4.76 -5.23 13.04
C LEU A 67 5.63 -6.38 12.57
N ASP A 68 5.42 -6.88 11.36
CA ASP A 68 6.19 -8.00 10.82
C ASP A 68 7.64 -7.61 10.52
N ALA A 69 7.87 -6.41 9.95
CA ALA A 69 9.21 -5.86 9.80
C ALA A 69 9.93 -5.73 11.16
N ARG A 70 9.22 -5.27 12.20
CA ARG A 70 9.77 -5.18 13.57
C ARG A 70 10.05 -6.53 14.22
N LYS A 71 9.30 -7.59 13.90
CA LYS A 71 9.58 -8.95 14.39
C LYS A 71 10.80 -9.54 13.70
N GLY A 72 10.95 -9.34 12.39
CA GLY A 72 12.13 -9.76 11.63
C GLY A 72 13.42 -9.18 12.20
N ALA A 73 13.44 -7.87 12.46
CA ALA A 73 14.59 -7.14 13.01
C ALA A 73 14.94 -7.46 14.49
N ARG A 74 14.16 -8.30 15.20
CA ARG A 74 14.45 -8.71 16.60
C ARG A 74 15.06 -10.12 16.69
N ASN A 75 15.08 -10.85 15.57
CA ASN A 75 15.65 -12.20 15.47
C ASN A 75 17.00 -12.22 14.72
N GLU A 76 17.52 -11.04 14.39
CA GLU A 76 18.87 -10.76 13.88
C GLU A 76 19.67 -10.04 14.97
#